data_AF-M2QA09-F1
#
_entry.id   AF-M2QA09-F1
#
_cell.length_a   1.000
_cell.length_b   1.000
_cell.length_c   1.000
_cell.angle_alpha   90.00
_cell.angle_beta   90.00
_cell.angle_gamma   90.00
#
_symmetry.space_group_name_H-M   'P 1'
#
loop_
_entity.id
_entity.type
_entity.pdbx_description
1 polymer ?
#
loop_
_entity_poly.entity_id
_entity_poly.type
_entity_poly.pdbx_seq_one_letter_code
_entity_poly.pdbx_strand_id
1 'polypeptide(L)'
;MPWLRLNDVGYDDPQVHAVGNSAYGALTRLKQYASAQRTDGWVPTLKTRQIATRRELRALLDVRLGDGPPMIHRPGDECRCLEGKKWNEGLGGYWIHAFLDENPSRAENDVHRAKTRELKDKELRAAVKARDGMFCRYCGITVKWADRKTPNGGVLDHVDPKIAAGAENLVVACRGCNGRKKDCTPEAAGLILLPPPNLVAINAESTPDQAPITGRSPDRPETDPDPAQNTISTGNQAPPGESGNNTRLDPAQNQPQNPMITDGITGPMTTGTGRGRDGVAPLTDPFPYRDRVGDAGPTGHRPTVGPADTPRDQLSPNPYTRTATPPPRPPGHPR
;
A
#
# COMPACT_ATOMS: atom_id res chain seq x y z
N MET A 1 -2.65 -6.12 6.03
CA MET A 1 -3.51 -5.77 7.18
C MET A 1 -4.46 -4.67 6.77
N PRO A 2 -5.68 -4.57 7.34
CA PRO A 2 -6.37 -3.28 7.37
C PRO A 2 -5.50 -2.35 8.24
N TRP A 3 -5.30 -1.12 7.79
CA TRP A 3 -4.61 -0.11 8.59
C TRP A 3 -5.65 0.75 9.28
N LEU A 4 -5.60 0.80 10.61
CA LEU A 4 -6.23 1.88 11.34
C LEU A 4 -5.37 3.14 11.14
N ARG A 5 -6.02 4.26 10.82
CA ARG A 5 -5.44 5.59 10.94
C ARG A 5 -5.80 6.16 12.31
N LEU A 6 -4.80 6.77 12.93
CA LEU A 6 -4.94 7.65 14.07
C LEU A 6 -4.50 9.03 13.60
N ASN A 7 -5.13 10.08 14.11
CA ASN A 7 -4.79 11.45 13.74
C ASN A 7 -3.57 11.92 14.54
N ASP A 8 -2.56 12.46 13.85
CA ASP A 8 -1.29 12.90 14.45
C ASP A 8 -1.47 14.05 15.46
N VAL A 9 -2.57 14.83 15.37
CA VAL A 9 -2.93 15.88 16.35
C VAL A 9 -3.86 15.39 17.48
N GLY A 10 -4.20 14.10 17.52
CA GLY A 10 -5.14 13.54 18.50
C GLY A 10 -4.67 13.53 19.96
N TYR A 11 -3.47 14.04 20.25
CA TYR A 11 -2.95 14.24 21.61
C TYR A 11 -3.38 15.59 22.22
N ASP A 12 -3.70 16.58 21.38
CA ASP A 12 -4.09 17.95 21.77
C ASP A 12 -5.53 18.27 21.34
N ASP A 13 -6.34 17.23 21.12
CA ASP A 13 -7.76 17.44 20.83
C ASP A 13 -8.54 17.68 22.14
N PRO A 14 -9.31 18.80 22.24
CA PRO A 14 -10.00 19.12 23.49
C PRO A 14 -11.08 18.10 23.88
N GLN A 15 -11.62 17.30 22.95
CA GLN A 15 -12.58 16.26 23.30
C GLN A 15 -11.86 15.04 23.89
N VAL A 16 -10.65 14.74 23.42
CA VAL A 16 -9.75 13.73 24.03
C VAL A 16 -9.42 14.11 25.46
N HIS A 17 -9.12 15.38 25.73
CA HIS A 17 -8.91 15.89 27.09
C HIS A 17 -10.18 15.78 27.93
N ALA A 18 -11.35 16.11 27.38
CA ALA A 18 -12.63 16.07 28.08
C ALA A 18 -13.13 14.66 28.43
N VAL A 19 -12.93 13.64 27.57
CA VAL A 19 -13.24 12.23 27.91
C VAL A 19 -12.19 11.61 28.84
N GLY A 20 -10.95 12.11 28.79
CA GLY A 20 -9.81 11.64 29.55
C GLY A 20 -9.10 10.42 28.93
N ASN A 21 -7.80 10.31 29.22
CA ASN A 21 -6.88 9.37 28.57
C ASN A 21 -7.32 7.90 28.58
N SER A 22 -7.99 7.43 29.64
CA SER A 22 -8.42 6.02 29.71
C SER A 22 -9.61 5.74 28.77
N ALA A 23 -10.56 6.68 28.67
CA ALA A 23 -11.65 6.61 27.70
C ALA A 23 -11.14 6.70 26.27
N TYR A 24 -10.16 7.57 25.99
CA TYR A 24 -9.53 7.63 24.67
C TYR A 24 -8.70 6.37 24.33
N GLY A 25 -8.04 5.77 25.31
CA GLY A 25 -7.39 4.46 25.18
C GLY A 25 -8.40 3.34 24.85
N ALA A 26 -9.57 3.36 25.48
CA ALA A 26 -10.68 2.46 25.15
C ALA A 26 -11.20 2.71 23.72
N LEU A 27 -11.45 3.97 23.34
CA LEU A 27 -11.82 4.35 21.95
C LEU A 27 -10.80 3.84 20.93
N THR A 28 -9.51 3.97 21.21
CA THR A 28 -8.44 3.51 20.33
C THR A 28 -8.51 2.00 20.12
N ARG A 29 -8.78 1.21 21.17
CA ARG A 29 -9.00 -0.24 21.08
C ARG A 29 -10.30 -0.60 20.34
N LEU A 30 -11.34 0.23 20.43
CA LEU A 30 -12.58 0.09 19.66
C LEU A 30 -12.35 0.38 18.16
N LYS A 31 -11.63 1.46 17.83
CA LYS A 31 -11.16 1.79 16.48
C LYS A 31 -10.33 0.64 15.89
N GLN A 32 -9.40 0.07 16.67
CA GLN A 32 -8.61 -1.10 16.27
C GLN A 32 -9.48 -2.33 15.95
N TYR A 33 -10.46 -2.65 16.80
CA TYR A 33 -11.40 -3.74 16.54
C TYR A 33 -12.20 -3.52 15.25
N ALA A 34 -12.76 -2.32 15.05
CA ALA A 34 -13.57 -2.00 13.88
C ALA A 34 -12.76 -2.10 12.56
N SER A 35 -11.50 -1.64 12.57
CA SER A 35 -10.57 -1.81 11.45
C SER A 35 -10.22 -3.29 11.21
N ALA A 36 -9.90 -4.04 12.27
CA ALA A 36 -9.53 -5.45 12.17
C ALA A 36 -10.67 -6.36 11.67
N GLN A 37 -11.90 -6.14 12.16
CA GLN A 37 -13.10 -6.88 11.74
C GLN A 37 -13.77 -6.30 10.49
N ARG A 38 -13.31 -5.15 10.00
CA ARG A 38 -13.79 -4.49 8.77
C ARG A 38 -15.27 -4.11 8.83
N THR A 39 -15.68 -3.54 9.97
CA THR A 39 -17.07 -3.17 10.31
C THR A 39 -17.39 -1.68 10.11
N ASP A 40 -16.52 -0.95 9.42
CA ASP A 40 -16.73 0.46 8.97
C ASP A 40 -17.11 1.45 10.09
N GLY A 41 -16.70 1.13 11.32
CA GLY A 41 -16.89 1.93 12.54
C GLY A 41 -17.81 1.30 13.60
N TRP A 42 -18.52 0.20 13.29
CA TRP A 42 -19.42 -0.45 14.24
C TRP A 42 -18.71 -1.42 15.18
N VAL A 43 -19.12 -1.46 16.45
CA VAL A 43 -18.64 -2.43 17.45
C VAL A 43 -19.81 -3.05 18.23
N PRO A 44 -19.92 -4.40 18.34
CA PRO A 44 -20.97 -5.06 19.12
C PRO A 44 -21.01 -4.67 20.60
N THR A 45 -22.18 -4.75 21.23
CA THR A 45 -22.36 -4.39 22.66
C THR A 45 -21.40 -5.15 23.59
N LEU A 46 -21.29 -6.47 23.38
CA LEU A 46 -20.43 -7.35 24.18
C LEU A 46 -18.95 -7.01 24.01
N LYS A 47 -18.51 -6.72 22.79
CA LYS A 47 -17.11 -6.33 22.53
C LYS A 47 -16.79 -4.97 23.14
N THR A 48 -17.73 -4.03 23.07
CA THR A 48 -17.56 -2.70 23.67
C THR A 48 -17.40 -2.80 25.19
N ARG A 49 -18.26 -3.60 25.86
CA ARG A 49 -18.19 -3.87 27.31
C ARG A 49 -16.97 -4.71 27.75
N GLN A 50 -16.28 -5.40 26.82
CA GLN A 50 -14.99 -6.07 27.06
C GLN A 50 -13.79 -5.13 26.92
N ILE A 51 -13.94 -4.00 26.24
CA ILE A 51 -12.85 -3.06 25.96
C ILE A 51 -12.92 -1.83 26.89
N ALA A 52 -14.11 -1.26 27.07
CA ALA A 52 -14.36 -0.08 27.89
C ALA A 52 -15.09 -0.45 29.20
N THR A 53 -14.63 0.09 30.33
CA THR A 53 -15.39 0.06 31.58
C THR A 53 -16.67 0.89 31.48
N ARG A 54 -17.61 0.71 32.44
CA ARG A 54 -18.85 1.52 32.48
C ARG A 54 -18.58 3.03 32.52
N ARG A 55 -17.50 3.48 33.18
CA ARG A 55 -17.12 4.90 33.29
C ARG A 55 -16.61 5.45 31.95
N GLU A 56 -15.72 4.70 31.30
CA GLU A 56 -15.14 5.07 30.00
C GLU A 56 -16.18 5.06 28.89
N LEU A 57 -17.02 4.02 28.83
CA LEU A 57 -18.12 3.96 27.88
C LEU A 57 -19.10 5.12 28.10
N ARG A 58 -19.38 5.50 29.35
CA ARG A 58 -20.20 6.68 29.62
C ARG A 58 -19.54 7.97 29.13
N ALA A 59 -18.24 8.16 29.38
CA ALA A 59 -17.52 9.33 28.89
C ALA A 59 -17.58 9.43 27.36
N LEU A 60 -17.37 8.33 26.64
CA LEU A 60 -17.41 8.29 25.17
C LEU A 60 -18.80 8.52 24.54
N LEU A 61 -19.89 8.32 25.29
CA LEU A 61 -21.29 8.49 24.84
C LEU A 61 -21.90 9.85 25.25
N ASP A 62 -21.56 10.34 26.44
CA ASP A 62 -22.23 11.50 27.06
C ASP A 62 -21.40 12.80 26.96
N VAL A 63 -20.06 12.74 26.83
CA VAL A 63 -19.21 13.95 26.82
C VAL A 63 -19.13 14.58 25.43
N ARG A 64 -19.41 15.88 25.38
CA ARG A 64 -19.53 16.71 24.17
C ARG A 64 -18.82 18.04 24.38
N LEU A 65 -18.45 18.73 23.30
CA LEU A 65 -17.92 20.09 23.31
C LEU A 65 -18.91 21.01 22.62
N GLY A 66 -19.52 21.94 23.37
CA GLY A 66 -20.69 22.68 22.87
C GLY A 66 -21.76 21.71 22.37
N ASP A 67 -22.34 22.02 21.21
CA ASP A 67 -23.34 21.18 20.53
C ASP A 67 -22.72 20.00 19.74
N GLY A 68 -21.42 19.77 19.89
CA GLY A 68 -20.67 18.74 19.16
C GLY A 68 -21.09 17.30 19.47
N PRO A 69 -20.86 16.36 18.53
CA PRO A 69 -21.21 14.95 18.70
C PRO A 69 -20.33 14.24 19.76
N PRO A 70 -20.82 13.15 20.36
CA PRO A 70 -20.00 12.28 21.21
C PRO A 70 -18.99 11.50 20.37
N MET A 71 -17.92 10.99 21.00
CA MET A 71 -16.92 10.15 20.32
C MET A 71 -17.48 8.81 19.82
N ILE A 72 -18.54 8.31 20.46
CA ILE A 72 -19.24 7.09 20.10
C ILE A 72 -20.75 7.36 20.16
N HIS A 73 -21.47 6.80 19.20
CA HIS A 73 -22.92 6.91 19.07
C HIS A 73 -23.62 5.63 19.55
N ARG A 74 -24.76 5.79 20.22
CA ARG A 74 -25.72 4.75 20.61
C ARG A 74 -26.99 4.83 19.75
N PRO A 75 -27.84 3.79 19.72
CA PRO A 75 -29.15 3.88 19.07
C PRO A 75 -29.94 5.09 19.60
N GLY A 76 -30.48 5.90 18.69
CA GLY A 76 -31.20 7.14 19.01
C GLY A 76 -30.36 8.42 19.03
N ASP A 77 -29.03 8.37 18.83
CA ASP A 77 -28.26 9.57 18.52
C ASP A 77 -28.48 9.99 17.04
N GLU A 78 -28.52 11.30 16.78
CA GLU A 78 -28.59 11.89 15.44
C GLU A 78 -27.24 12.54 15.09
N CYS A 79 -26.63 12.13 13.96
CA CYS A 79 -25.35 12.67 13.50
C CYS A 79 -25.08 12.32 12.02
N ARG A 80 -24.39 13.20 11.29
CA ARG A 80 -23.95 12.98 9.88
C ARG A 80 -23.31 11.60 9.65
N CYS A 81 -22.43 11.15 10.55
CA CYS A 81 -21.73 9.87 10.38
C CYS A 81 -22.61 8.61 10.56
N LEU A 82 -23.88 8.79 10.94
CA LEU A 82 -24.90 7.74 11.05
C LEU A 82 -25.80 7.64 9.80
N GLU A 83 -25.65 8.55 8.83
CA GLU A 83 -26.41 8.49 7.57
C GLU A 83 -26.15 7.17 6.83
N GLY A 84 -27.25 6.51 6.40
CA GLY A 84 -27.21 5.19 5.78
C GLY A 84 -26.77 4.02 6.69
N LYS A 85 -26.39 4.27 7.95
CA LYS A 85 -25.97 3.22 8.88
C LYS A 85 -27.18 2.43 9.39
N LYS A 86 -27.00 1.11 9.52
CA LYS A 86 -28.00 0.21 10.11
C LYS A 86 -27.55 -0.22 11.50
N TRP A 87 -28.46 -0.17 12.46
CA TRP A 87 -28.26 -0.76 13.79
C TRP A 87 -28.51 -2.28 13.73
N ASN A 88 -27.79 -3.06 14.54
CA ASN A 88 -27.94 -4.50 14.61
C ASN A 88 -28.76 -4.86 15.85
N GLU A 89 -30.01 -5.31 15.68
CA GLU A 89 -30.91 -5.57 16.81
C GLU A 89 -30.41 -6.71 17.71
N GLY A 90 -29.90 -7.81 17.13
CA GLY A 90 -29.47 -8.99 17.88
C GLY A 90 -28.15 -8.84 18.65
N LEU A 91 -27.26 -7.94 18.22
CA LEU A 91 -25.96 -7.69 18.85
C LEU A 91 -25.84 -6.29 19.49
N GLY A 92 -26.85 -5.43 19.26
CA GLY A 92 -26.84 -4.00 19.57
C GLY A 92 -25.60 -3.32 18.98
N GLY A 93 -24.87 -2.65 19.86
CA GLY A 93 -23.57 -2.07 19.57
C GLY A 93 -23.62 -0.56 19.39
N TYR A 94 -22.52 -0.05 18.88
CA TYR A 94 -22.20 1.37 18.85
C TYR A 94 -21.47 1.71 17.56
N TRP A 95 -21.63 2.93 17.05
CA TRP A 95 -20.86 3.45 15.92
C TRP A 95 -19.83 4.46 16.42
N ILE A 96 -18.57 4.28 16.05
CA ILE A 96 -17.50 5.25 16.33
C ILE A 96 -17.74 6.49 15.47
N HIS A 97 -17.74 7.68 16.09
CA HIS A 97 -17.93 8.94 15.38
C HIS A 97 -16.84 9.16 14.33
N ALA A 98 -17.25 9.68 13.17
CA ALA A 98 -16.38 10.05 12.05
C ALA A 98 -15.37 8.96 11.61
N PHE A 99 -15.66 7.67 11.86
CA PHE A 99 -14.68 6.60 11.65
C PHE A 99 -14.19 6.55 10.20
N LEU A 100 -15.10 6.61 9.23
CA LEU A 100 -14.77 6.57 7.81
C LEU A 100 -14.14 7.87 7.30
N ASP A 101 -14.43 8.99 7.95
CA ASP A 101 -13.86 10.30 7.61
C ASP A 101 -12.32 10.24 7.71
N GLU A 102 -11.80 9.52 8.71
CA GLU A 102 -10.37 9.22 8.89
C GLU A 102 -9.88 7.93 8.19
N ASN A 103 -10.73 6.87 8.12
CA ASN A 103 -10.30 5.50 7.83
C ASN A 103 -10.85 4.93 6.51
N PRO A 104 -10.12 4.00 5.86
CA PRO A 104 -10.62 3.30 4.69
C PRO A 104 -11.74 2.34 5.07
N SER A 105 -12.83 2.35 4.31
CA SER A 105 -13.91 1.36 4.46
C SER A 105 -13.48 -0.05 4.07
N ARG A 106 -14.35 -1.03 4.33
CA ARG A 106 -14.23 -2.39 3.83
C ARG A 106 -14.09 -2.41 2.31
N ALA A 107 -14.96 -1.72 1.57
CA ALA A 107 -14.92 -1.70 0.10
C ALA A 107 -13.61 -1.06 -0.43
N GLU A 108 -13.19 0.07 0.13
CA GLU A 108 -11.95 0.75 -0.25
C GLU A 108 -10.71 -0.11 0.04
N ASN A 109 -10.71 -0.83 1.17
CA ASN A 109 -9.68 -1.82 1.49
C ASN A 109 -9.62 -2.95 0.43
N ASP A 110 -10.75 -3.46 -0.04
CA ASP A 110 -10.77 -4.57 -1.03
C ASP A 110 -10.31 -4.11 -2.41
N VAL A 111 -10.76 -2.94 -2.88
CA VAL A 111 -10.23 -2.32 -4.11
C VAL A 111 -8.71 -2.14 -4.01
N HIS A 112 -8.22 -1.52 -2.93
CA HIS A 112 -6.77 -1.30 -2.74
C HIS A 112 -5.99 -2.63 -2.71
N ARG A 113 -6.52 -3.68 -2.07
CA ARG A 113 -5.93 -5.02 -2.02
C ARG A 113 -5.96 -5.74 -3.37
N ALA A 114 -7.03 -5.59 -4.14
CA ALA A 114 -7.16 -6.15 -5.48
C ALA A 114 -6.13 -5.51 -6.43
N LYS A 115 -6.10 -4.17 -6.51
CA LYS A 115 -5.10 -3.41 -7.28
C LYS A 115 -3.66 -3.78 -6.88
N THR A 116 -3.40 -3.97 -5.58
CA THR A 116 -2.09 -4.40 -5.05
C THR A 116 -1.74 -5.86 -5.41
N ARG A 117 -2.74 -6.74 -5.58
CA ARG A 117 -2.56 -8.13 -6.03
C ARG A 117 -2.22 -8.17 -7.51
N GLU A 118 -2.98 -7.45 -8.33
CA GLU A 118 -2.78 -7.34 -9.77
C GLU A 118 -1.40 -6.80 -10.14
N LEU A 119 -0.92 -5.77 -9.43
CA LEU A 119 0.42 -5.21 -9.62
C LEU A 119 1.55 -6.14 -9.18
N LYS A 120 1.26 -7.27 -8.51
CA LYS A 120 2.22 -8.32 -8.12
C LYS A 120 2.10 -9.61 -8.94
N ASP A 121 0.94 -9.88 -9.51
CA ASP A 121 0.63 -11.01 -10.38
C ASP A 121 1.53 -11.03 -11.62
N LYS A 122 2.38 -12.05 -11.76
CA LYS A 122 3.36 -12.14 -12.85
C LYS A 122 2.72 -12.33 -14.22
N GLU A 123 1.62 -13.09 -14.29
CA GLU A 123 0.98 -13.52 -15.53
C GLU A 123 0.13 -12.38 -16.10
N LEU A 124 -0.65 -11.72 -15.26
CA LEU A 124 -1.34 -10.48 -15.61
C LEU A 124 -0.37 -9.38 -16.07
N ARG A 125 0.77 -9.21 -15.36
CA ARG A 125 1.83 -8.27 -15.77
C ARG A 125 2.47 -8.64 -17.10
N ALA A 126 2.53 -9.93 -17.44
CA ALA A 126 3.03 -10.40 -18.73
C ALA A 126 1.99 -10.17 -19.85
N ALA A 127 0.72 -10.51 -19.63
CA ALA A 127 -0.36 -10.31 -20.58
C ALA A 127 -0.53 -8.83 -20.98
N VAL A 128 -0.53 -7.91 -20.01
CA VAL A 128 -0.62 -6.46 -20.28
C VAL A 128 0.60 -5.95 -21.06
N LYS A 129 1.80 -6.47 -20.78
CA LYS A 129 3.02 -6.16 -21.55
C LYS A 129 3.04 -6.78 -22.95
N ALA A 130 2.46 -7.96 -23.14
CA ALA A 130 2.33 -8.59 -24.45
C ALA A 130 1.34 -7.82 -25.35
N ARG A 131 0.27 -7.27 -24.76
CA ARG A 131 -0.71 -6.41 -25.45
C ARG A 131 -0.17 -5.01 -25.78
N ASP A 132 0.51 -4.37 -24.84
CA ASP A 132 0.96 -2.97 -24.97
C ASP A 132 2.40 -2.81 -25.46
N GLY A 133 3.15 -3.91 -25.55
CA GLY A 133 4.58 -3.92 -25.89
C GLY A 133 5.39 -3.03 -24.95
N MET A 134 6.18 -2.14 -25.55
CA MET A 134 7.00 -1.15 -24.84
C MET A 134 6.39 0.26 -24.90
N PHE A 135 5.15 0.44 -25.35
CA PHE A 135 4.60 1.76 -25.65
C PHE A 135 3.69 2.29 -24.54
N CYS A 136 3.83 3.57 -24.19
CA CYS A 136 2.93 4.20 -23.23
C CYS A 136 1.55 4.44 -23.87
N ARG A 137 0.52 3.77 -23.35
CA ARG A 137 -0.88 3.88 -23.80
C ARG A 137 -1.53 5.27 -23.64
N TYR A 138 -0.79 6.27 -23.12
CA TYR A 138 -1.26 7.66 -22.96
C TYR A 138 -0.53 8.70 -23.82
N CYS A 139 0.61 8.35 -24.44
CA CYS A 139 1.41 9.30 -25.24
C CYS A 139 2.29 8.65 -26.33
N GLY A 140 2.16 7.35 -26.57
CA GLY A 140 2.87 6.63 -27.63
C GLY A 140 4.37 6.37 -27.40
N ILE A 141 5.03 7.06 -26.47
CA ILE A 141 6.49 6.93 -26.30
C ILE A 141 6.91 5.54 -25.82
N THR A 142 8.07 5.08 -26.28
CA THR A 142 8.71 3.84 -25.81
C THR A 142 9.22 3.99 -24.38
N VAL A 143 8.74 3.15 -23.46
CA VAL A 143 9.08 3.19 -22.04
C VAL A 143 10.32 2.35 -21.72
N LYS A 144 11.13 2.81 -20.78
CA LYS A 144 12.34 2.11 -20.31
C LYS A 144 12.07 1.43 -18.97
N TRP A 145 11.88 0.10 -18.95
CA TRP A 145 11.52 -0.64 -17.72
C TRP A 145 12.61 -0.68 -16.63
N ALA A 146 13.88 -0.57 -17.04
CA ALA A 146 15.01 -0.43 -16.12
C ALA A 146 15.07 0.96 -15.47
N ASP A 147 14.56 1.99 -16.15
CA ASP A 147 14.57 3.37 -15.66
C ASP A 147 13.50 3.58 -14.58
N ARG A 148 13.95 4.03 -13.41
CA ARG A 148 13.11 4.32 -12.24
C ARG A 148 13.08 5.81 -11.88
N LYS A 149 13.84 6.66 -12.58
CA LYS A 149 14.05 8.08 -12.28
C LYS A 149 13.37 9.01 -13.27
N THR A 150 13.48 8.79 -14.58
CA THR A 150 12.98 9.77 -15.57
C THR A 150 11.47 9.61 -15.86
N PRO A 151 10.81 10.61 -16.47
CA PRO A 151 9.43 10.50 -16.94
C PRO A 151 9.20 9.32 -17.91
N ASN A 152 10.23 8.84 -18.60
CA ASN A 152 10.14 7.76 -19.59
C ASN A 152 10.28 6.36 -18.96
N GLY A 153 10.53 6.29 -17.65
CA GLY A 153 10.61 5.02 -16.92
C GLY A 153 9.28 4.27 -16.90
N GLY A 154 9.31 2.98 -17.25
CA GLY A 154 8.11 2.14 -17.41
C GLY A 154 7.40 1.80 -16.09
N VAL A 155 6.08 1.88 -16.10
CA VAL A 155 5.17 1.44 -15.04
C VAL A 155 3.93 0.76 -15.64
N LEU A 156 3.18 0.05 -14.80
CA LEU A 156 1.78 -0.27 -15.08
C LEU A 156 0.90 0.72 -14.33
N ASP A 157 -0.22 1.09 -14.93
CA ASP A 157 -1.22 2.00 -14.37
C ASP A 157 -2.63 1.43 -14.51
N HIS A 158 -3.52 1.83 -13.59
CA HIS A 158 -4.94 1.47 -13.60
C HIS A 158 -5.75 2.58 -14.28
N VAL A 159 -6.39 2.29 -15.41
CA VAL A 159 -7.11 3.27 -16.25
C VAL A 159 -8.17 4.01 -15.43
N ASP A 160 -9.16 3.30 -14.90
CA ASP A 160 -9.97 3.79 -13.77
C ASP A 160 -9.26 3.43 -12.45
N PRO A 161 -8.82 4.42 -11.65
CA PRO A 161 -8.20 4.18 -10.37
C PRO A 161 -9.17 3.70 -9.28
N LYS A 162 -10.49 3.77 -9.47
CA LYS A 162 -11.50 3.34 -8.49
C LYS A 162 -11.77 1.84 -8.48
N ILE A 163 -11.29 1.09 -9.48
CA ILE A 163 -11.55 -0.35 -9.62
C ILE A 163 -10.27 -1.18 -9.82
N ALA A 164 -10.40 -2.48 -9.63
CA ALA A 164 -9.48 -3.54 -10.08
C ALA A 164 -10.26 -4.45 -11.03
N ALA A 165 -9.70 -4.84 -12.17
CA ALA A 165 -10.39 -5.64 -13.20
C ALA A 165 -9.41 -6.46 -14.08
N GLY A 166 -8.23 -6.80 -13.57
CA GLY A 166 -7.22 -7.52 -14.33
C GLY A 166 -6.73 -6.75 -15.56
N ALA A 167 -6.64 -7.44 -16.70
CA ALA A 167 -5.98 -6.92 -17.90
C ALA A 167 -6.75 -5.77 -18.57
N GLU A 168 -8.07 -5.70 -18.47
CA GLU A 168 -8.87 -4.64 -19.11
C GLU A 168 -8.63 -3.25 -18.50
N ASN A 169 -8.41 -3.17 -17.18
CA ASN A 169 -8.14 -1.91 -16.48
C ASN A 169 -6.64 -1.60 -16.29
N LEU A 170 -5.72 -2.54 -16.58
CA LEU A 170 -4.28 -2.29 -16.51
C LEU A 170 -3.66 -1.94 -17.86
N VAL A 171 -2.80 -0.93 -17.90
CA VAL A 171 -2.06 -0.48 -19.09
C VAL A 171 -0.58 -0.20 -18.81
N VAL A 172 0.26 -0.31 -19.83
CA VAL A 172 1.65 0.20 -19.81
C VAL A 172 1.63 1.73 -19.93
N ALA A 173 2.29 2.39 -18.97
CA ALA A 173 2.42 3.84 -18.92
C ALA A 173 3.87 4.26 -18.65
N CYS A 174 4.22 5.47 -19.08
CA CYS A 174 5.43 6.16 -18.64
C CYS A 174 5.17 6.86 -17.28
N ARG A 175 6.22 7.04 -16.48
CA ARG A 175 6.18 7.79 -15.21
C ARG A 175 5.57 9.18 -15.36
N GLY A 176 5.85 9.89 -16.46
CA GLY A 176 5.31 11.22 -16.72
C GLY A 176 3.78 11.25 -16.83
N CYS A 177 3.20 10.38 -17.66
CA CYS A 177 1.75 10.34 -17.83
C CYS A 177 1.03 9.77 -16.61
N ASN A 178 1.58 8.74 -15.93
CA ASN A 178 1.03 8.27 -14.65
C ASN A 178 1.07 9.39 -13.59
N GLY A 179 2.18 10.14 -13.48
CA GLY A 179 2.31 11.28 -12.59
C GLY A 179 1.36 12.46 -12.89
N ARG A 180 0.99 12.66 -14.16
CA ARG A 180 -0.06 13.61 -14.58
C ARG A 180 -1.46 13.08 -14.25
N LYS A 181 -1.73 11.80 -14.49
CA LYS A 181 -3.03 11.16 -14.25
C LYS A 181 -3.39 11.02 -12.77
N LYS A 182 -2.42 10.64 -11.94
CA LYS A 182 -2.61 10.32 -10.52
C LYS A 182 -3.79 9.36 -10.34
N ASP A 183 -4.67 9.67 -9.40
CA ASP A 183 -5.87 8.89 -9.07
C ASP A 183 -7.14 9.48 -9.75
N CYS A 184 -7.00 10.01 -10.97
CA CYS A 184 -8.08 10.34 -11.90
C CYS A 184 -8.16 9.31 -13.07
N THR A 185 -9.26 9.31 -13.82
CA THR A 185 -9.33 8.65 -15.14
C THR A 185 -8.47 9.42 -16.18
N PRO A 186 -8.15 8.85 -17.36
CA PRO A 186 -7.33 9.55 -18.35
C PRO A 186 -8.00 10.85 -18.83
N GLU A 187 -9.29 10.77 -19.17
CA GLU A 187 -10.11 11.90 -19.65
C GLU A 187 -10.12 13.06 -18.65
N ALA A 188 -10.39 12.77 -17.37
CA ALA A 188 -10.39 13.75 -16.29
C ALA A 188 -8.99 14.37 -16.01
N ALA A 189 -7.92 13.75 -16.52
CA ALA A 189 -6.55 14.24 -16.44
C ALA A 189 -6.04 14.88 -17.76
N GLY A 190 -6.90 15.07 -18.76
CA GLY A 190 -6.50 15.56 -20.09
C GLY A 190 -5.60 14.59 -20.86
N LEU A 191 -5.79 13.28 -20.66
CA LEU A 191 -5.07 12.20 -21.34
C LEU A 191 -6.01 11.39 -22.23
N ILE A 192 -5.53 11.03 -23.41
CA ILE A 192 -6.20 10.10 -24.31
C ILE A 192 -5.68 8.69 -24.02
N LEU A 193 -6.57 7.71 -23.88
CA LEU A 193 -6.19 6.29 -23.89
C LEU A 193 -6.07 5.83 -25.35
N LEU A 194 -4.83 5.71 -25.83
CA LEU A 194 -4.53 5.21 -27.18
C LEU A 194 -4.91 3.73 -27.30
N PRO A 195 -5.27 3.22 -28.50
CA PRO A 195 -5.49 1.79 -28.73
C PRO A 195 -4.20 0.96 -28.50
N PRO A 196 -4.28 -0.38 -28.42
CA PRO A 196 -3.09 -1.23 -28.39
C PRO A 196 -2.23 -1.00 -29.64
N PRO A 197 -0.89 -0.99 -29.53
CA PRO A 197 -0.01 -0.89 -30.69
C PRO A 197 -0.16 -2.12 -31.59
N ASN A 198 -0.17 -1.93 -32.91
CA ASN A 198 -0.17 -3.04 -33.85
C ASN A 198 1.23 -3.65 -33.94
N LEU A 199 1.56 -4.54 -32.98
CA LEU A 199 2.87 -5.19 -32.90
C LEU A 199 3.22 -6.01 -34.13
N VAL A 200 2.23 -6.46 -34.92
CA VAL A 200 2.49 -7.17 -36.19
C VAL A 200 3.07 -6.21 -37.23
N ALA A 201 2.50 -5.00 -37.37
CA ALA A 201 3.04 -3.98 -38.28
C ALA A 201 4.42 -3.48 -37.84
N ILE A 202 4.60 -3.18 -36.55
CA ILE A 202 5.85 -2.63 -36.00
C ILE A 202 7.02 -3.63 -36.17
N ASN A 203 6.75 -4.93 -36.02
CA ASN A 203 7.73 -5.98 -36.27
C ASN A 203 7.97 -6.22 -37.78
N ALA A 204 7.00 -5.93 -38.65
CA ALA A 204 7.16 -6.05 -40.11
C ALA A 204 7.96 -4.90 -40.73
N GLU A 205 7.91 -3.69 -40.15
CA GLU A 205 8.77 -2.56 -40.52
C GLU A 205 10.22 -2.74 -40.01
N SER A 206 10.46 -3.71 -39.11
CA SER A 206 11.77 -4.03 -38.54
C SER A 206 12.57 -5.01 -39.41
N THR A 207 12.63 -4.78 -40.72
CA THR A 207 13.35 -5.63 -41.69
C THR A 207 14.87 -5.57 -41.47
N PRO A 208 15.60 -6.71 -41.42
CA PRO A 208 17.02 -6.73 -41.10
C PRO A 208 17.92 -6.40 -42.30
N ASP A 209 17.80 -5.19 -42.85
CA ASP A 209 18.59 -4.71 -43.99
C ASP A 209 19.60 -3.62 -43.59
N GLN A 210 20.45 -3.96 -42.63
CA GLN A 210 21.74 -3.31 -42.42
C GLN A 210 22.85 -4.35 -42.53
N ALA A 211 23.55 -4.34 -43.67
CA ALA A 211 24.74 -5.16 -43.86
C ALA A 211 25.81 -4.82 -42.81
N PRO A 212 26.55 -5.81 -42.28
CA PRO A 212 27.59 -5.55 -41.30
C PRO A 212 28.72 -4.74 -41.96
N ILE A 213 28.97 -3.53 -41.46
CA ILE A 213 30.03 -2.65 -41.97
C ILE A 213 31.39 -3.23 -41.56
N THR A 214 31.96 -4.07 -42.43
CA THR A 214 33.32 -4.60 -42.34
C THR A 214 34.36 -3.54 -42.73
N GLY A 215 34.40 -2.45 -41.96
CA GLY A 215 35.30 -1.30 -42.17
C GLY A 215 36.75 -1.63 -41.87
N ARG A 216 37.42 -2.35 -42.78
CA ARG A 216 38.88 -2.53 -42.75
C ARG A 216 39.58 -1.38 -43.48
N SER A 217 40.58 -0.79 -42.84
CA SER A 217 41.60 0.06 -43.49
C SER A 217 42.95 -0.13 -42.79
N PRO A 218 44.08 0.16 -43.45
CA PRO A 218 45.39 -0.37 -43.06
C PRO A 218 46.25 0.58 -42.20
N ASP A 219 47.25 -0.02 -41.54
CA ASP A 219 48.65 0.42 -41.32
C ASP A 219 49.01 1.92 -41.20
N ARG A 220 49.90 2.37 -40.29
CA ARG A 220 50.60 1.83 -39.08
C ARG A 220 51.50 2.98 -38.53
N PRO A 221 52.41 2.75 -37.55
CA PRO A 221 52.25 2.31 -36.16
C PRO A 221 52.00 3.58 -35.28
N GLU A 222 52.46 3.87 -34.05
CA GLU A 222 53.28 3.31 -32.93
C GLU A 222 52.58 3.70 -31.59
N THR A 223 52.85 3.19 -30.38
CA THR A 223 53.83 2.20 -29.85
C THR A 223 53.24 1.44 -28.63
N ASP A 224 54.01 0.48 -28.10
CA ASP A 224 53.79 -0.30 -26.86
C ASP A 224 54.00 0.50 -25.54
N PRO A 225 53.71 -0.05 -24.32
CA PRO A 225 53.37 -1.45 -24.00
C PRO A 225 52.14 -1.71 -23.08
N ASP A 226 51.64 -2.95 -23.15
CA ASP A 226 51.02 -3.70 -22.04
C ASP A 226 52.09 -4.66 -21.45
N PRO A 227 52.04 -5.05 -20.16
CA PRO A 227 51.50 -6.40 -19.90
C PRO A 227 50.76 -6.60 -18.57
N ALA A 228 49.53 -7.12 -18.67
CA ALA A 228 49.04 -8.32 -18.01
C ALA A 228 48.94 -8.45 -16.45
N GLN A 229 47.81 -9.06 -16.05
CA GLN A 229 47.63 -10.16 -15.06
C GLN A 229 48.80 -10.45 -14.08
N ASN A 230 48.58 -10.69 -12.77
CA ASN A 230 47.42 -11.35 -12.16
C ASN A 230 47.35 -11.19 -10.61
N THR A 231 46.17 -11.48 -10.03
CA THR A 231 45.91 -11.94 -8.64
C THR A 231 46.37 -11.16 -7.37
N ILE A 232 45.38 -10.84 -6.53
CA ILE A 232 45.29 -11.08 -5.04
C ILE A 232 45.85 -10.04 -4.01
N SER A 233 44.90 -9.56 -3.18
CA SER A 233 44.96 -9.14 -1.75
C SER A 233 45.74 -7.91 -1.20
N THR A 234 44.94 -6.91 -0.79
CA THR A 234 44.91 -6.16 0.51
C THR A 234 46.16 -5.54 1.16
N GLY A 235 45.97 -4.29 1.61
CA GLY A 235 46.85 -3.52 2.52
C GLY A 235 47.55 -2.36 1.82
N ASN A 236 47.88 -1.22 2.44
CA ASN A 236 47.61 -0.65 3.77
C ASN A 236 47.78 0.89 3.68
N GLN A 237 47.29 1.66 4.66
CA GLN A 237 48.11 2.57 5.51
C GLN A 237 47.30 3.67 6.22
N ALA A 238 47.85 4.12 7.36
CA ALA A 238 47.55 5.37 8.04
C ALA A 238 48.86 6.16 8.26
N PRO A 239 48.82 7.50 8.38
CA PRO A 239 49.99 8.34 8.70
C PRO A 239 50.34 8.31 10.21
N PRO A 240 51.55 8.77 10.60
CA PRO A 240 52.11 8.56 11.95
C PRO A 240 51.66 9.60 12.98
N GLY A 241 52.10 9.42 14.24
CA GLY A 241 51.92 10.38 15.33
C GLY A 241 53.18 10.58 16.18
N GLU A 242 53.13 11.58 17.07
CA GLU A 242 54.15 11.86 18.08
C GLU A 242 53.51 12.03 19.48
N SER A 243 54.35 12.05 20.52
CA SER A 243 53.97 11.81 21.92
C SER A 243 53.39 13.01 22.67
N GLY A 244 52.47 12.75 23.62
CA GLY A 244 52.03 13.73 24.61
C GLY A 244 51.23 13.11 25.77
N ASN A 245 51.72 13.23 27.01
CA ASN A 245 50.99 12.83 28.22
C ASN A 245 49.92 13.87 28.60
N ASN A 246 48.70 13.45 28.96
CA ASN A 246 48.11 13.69 30.29
C ASN A 246 46.69 13.12 30.49
N THR A 247 46.56 12.22 31.47
CA THR A 247 45.66 12.31 32.64
C THR A 247 44.19 12.76 32.47
N ARG A 248 43.27 11.78 32.65
CA ARG A 248 42.06 11.77 33.52
C ARG A 248 40.66 11.63 32.87
N LEU A 249 39.93 10.59 33.33
CA LEU A 249 38.47 10.37 33.53
C LEU A 249 37.46 11.17 32.67
N ASP A 250 36.41 10.51 32.15
CA ASP A 250 35.18 10.21 32.92
C ASP A 250 34.27 9.14 32.22
N PRO A 251 33.01 8.79 32.60
CA PRO A 251 32.70 7.38 32.87
C PRO A 251 31.58 6.72 32.01
N ALA A 252 31.20 5.51 32.42
CA ALA A 252 30.40 4.53 31.67
C ALA A 252 28.91 4.89 31.45
N GLN A 253 28.35 4.36 30.36
CA GLN A 253 26.90 4.14 30.21
C GLN A 253 26.55 2.72 30.63
N ASN A 254 25.77 2.60 31.71
CA ASN A 254 25.34 1.32 32.26
C ASN A 254 23.98 0.93 31.67
N GLN A 255 23.86 -0.28 31.09
CA GLN A 255 22.60 -0.75 30.49
C GLN A 255 21.93 -1.77 31.42
N PRO A 256 20.79 -1.46 32.06
CA PRO A 256 20.18 -2.36 33.03
C PRO A 256 19.49 -3.54 32.33
N GLN A 257 20.13 -4.72 32.40
CA GLN A 257 19.44 -5.99 32.19
C GLN A 257 18.47 -6.24 33.35
N ASN A 258 17.26 -6.74 33.05
CA ASN A 258 16.31 -7.19 34.07
C ASN A 258 16.04 -8.69 33.85
N PRO A 259 16.05 -9.55 34.89
CA PRO A 259 16.23 -10.99 34.72
C PRO A 259 14.94 -11.74 34.34
N MET A 260 15.12 -12.94 33.80
CA MET A 260 14.04 -13.92 33.70
C MET A 260 13.62 -14.40 35.10
N ILE A 261 12.32 -14.57 35.31
CA ILE A 261 11.78 -15.43 36.37
C ILE A 261 11.17 -16.65 35.68
N THR A 262 11.64 -17.82 36.05
CA THR A 262 11.02 -19.10 35.71
C THR A 262 10.05 -19.49 36.82
N ASP A 263 8.84 -19.89 36.45
CA ASP A 263 8.25 -21.17 36.86
C ASP A 263 7.00 -21.47 36.02
N GLY A 264 6.70 -22.76 35.84
CA GLY A 264 5.79 -23.23 34.78
C GLY A 264 4.55 -23.97 35.28
N ILE A 265 3.51 -23.97 34.45
CA ILE A 265 2.37 -24.89 34.51
C ILE A 265 2.18 -25.52 33.13
N THR A 266 1.81 -26.80 33.09
CA THR A 266 1.85 -27.66 31.91
C THR A 266 0.53 -27.70 31.11
N GLY A 267 0.63 -27.82 29.79
CA GLY A 267 -0.50 -28.01 28.87
C GLY A 267 -0.02 -28.05 27.40
N PRO A 268 -0.37 -29.08 26.60
CA PRO A 268 0.29 -29.32 25.32
C PRO A 268 -0.25 -28.45 24.17
N MET A 269 0.65 -27.85 23.38
CA MET A 269 0.34 -27.35 22.04
C MET A 269 0.71 -28.41 20.99
N THR A 270 -0.24 -28.80 20.15
CA THR A 270 0.02 -29.72 19.02
C THR A 270 0.72 -28.98 17.87
N THR A 271 2.05 -29.00 17.85
CA THR A 271 2.87 -28.48 16.76
C THR A 271 3.12 -29.56 15.69
N GLY A 272 2.18 -29.70 14.75
CA GLY A 272 2.34 -30.60 13.60
C GLY A 272 3.53 -30.21 12.72
N THR A 273 4.55 -31.06 12.63
CA THR A 273 5.74 -30.84 11.80
C THR A 273 5.44 -31.10 10.32
N GLY A 274 5.82 -30.16 9.45
CA GLY A 274 5.44 -30.20 8.03
C GLY A 274 6.49 -29.64 7.07
N ARG A 275 7.72 -30.16 7.08
CA ARG A 275 8.65 -30.00 5.94
C ARG A 275 8.44 -31.14 4.94
N GLY A 276 7.53 -30.94 3.98
CA GLY A 276 7.36 -31.81 2.82
C GLY A 276 8.26 -31.36 1.66
N ARG A 277 8.88 -32.31 0.96
CA ARG A 277 9.83 -32.05 -0.13
C ARG A 277 9.13 -31.97 -1.50
N ASP A 278 9.89 -31.57 -2.50
CA ASP A 278 9.50 -31.49 -3.90
C ASP A 278 8.87 -32.80 -4.41
N GLY A 279 7.66 -32.72 -4.96
CA GLY A 279 6.96 -33.84 -5.58
C GLY A 279 7.02 -33.74 -7.11
N VAL A 280 7.54 -34.78 -7.77
CA VAL A 280 7.52 -34.89 -9.23
C VAL A 280 6.08 -35.06 -9.72
N ALA A 281 5.71 -34.29 -10.75
CA ALA A 281 4.36 -34.32 -11.29
C ALA A 281 4.09 -35.63 -12.07
N PRO A 282 2.96 -36.33 -11.81
CA PRO A 282 2.43 -37.30 -12.75
C PRO A 282 2.01 -36.60 -14.05
N LEU A 283 2.40 -37.16 -15.19
CA LEU A 283 1.76 -36.83 -16.47
C LEU A 283 0.40 -37.55 -16.58
N THR A 284 -0.41 -37.10 -17.53
CA THR A 284 -1.75 -37.61 -17.89
C THR A 284 -2.85 -37.48 -16.82
N ASP A 285 -3.61 -36.40 -16.90
CA ASP A 285 -5.02 -36.34 -16.49
C ASP A 285 -5.77 -35.43 -17.50
N PRO A 286 -6.79 -35.90 -18.24
CA PRO A 286 -7.28 -35.20 -19.44
C PRO A 286 -8.38 -34.15 -19.19
N PHE A 287 -8.53 -33.67 -17.95
CA PHE A 287 -9.54 -32.66 -17.61
C PHE A 287 -9.01 -31.22 -17.82
N PRO A 288 -9.81 -30.30 -18.39
CA PRO A 288 -9.42 -28.92 -18.54
C PRO A 288 -9.16 -28.27 -17.18
N TYR A 289 -8.12 -27.43 -17.13
CA TYR A 289 -7.65 -26.71 -15.95
C TYR A 289 -8.82 -26.10 -15.15
N ARG A 290 -9.13 -26.67 -13.98
CA ARG A 290 -10.21 -26.17 -13.12
C ARG A 290 -9.72 -24.92 -12.39
N ASP A 291 -10.27 -23.76 -12.76
CA ASP A 291 -9.89 -22.47 -12.19
C ASP A 291 -9.88 -22.50 -10.65
N ARG A 292 -8.69 -22.28 -10.09
CA ARG A 292 -8.56 -21.99 -8.66
C ARG A 292 -9.07 -20.59 -8.40
N VAL A 293 -9.94 -20.42 -7.40
CA VAL A 293 -10.57 -19.13 -7.10
C VAL A 293 -9.53 -18.08 -6.69
N GLY A 294 -9.05 -17.31 -7.67
CA GLY A 294 -8.02 -16.29 -7.50
C GLY A 294 -6.86 -16.37 -8.50
N ASP A 295 -6.64 -17.50 -9.15
CA ASP A 295 -5.72 -17.62 -10.28
C ASP A 295 -6.44 -17.08 -11.54
N ALA A 296 -5.74 -16.29 -12.36
CA ALA A 296 -6.30 -15.81 -13.62
C ALA A 296 -5.87 -16.77 -14.73
N GLY A 297 -6.83 -17.22 -15.54
CA GLY A 297 -6.50 -17.98 -16.75
C GLY A 297 -5.60 -17.16 -17.71
N PRO A 298 -5.03 -17.80 -18.75
CA PRO A 298 -4.00 -17.20 -19.63
C PRO A 298 -4.42 -15.92 -20.37
N THR A 299 -5.70 -15.54 -20.32
CA THR A 299 -6.24 -14.27 -20.83
C THR A 299 -6.01 -13.07 -19.90
N GLY A 300 -5.68 -13.29 -18.62
CA GLY A 300 -5.48 -12.22 -17.62
C GLY A 300 -6.76 -11.50 -17.16
N HIS A 301 -7.94 -11.99 -17.53
CA HIS A 301 -9.22 -11.47 -17.02
C HIS A 301 -9.41 -11.81 -15.54
N ARG A 302 -10.01 -10.89 -14.77
CA ARG A 302 -10.30 -11.04 -13.34
C ARG A 302 -11.64 -10.38 -13.01
N PRO A 303 -12.45 -10.94 -12.08
CA PRO A 303 -13.70 -10.31 -11.65
C PRO A 303 -13.45 -8.88 -11.13
N THR A 304 -14.27 -7.94 -11.58
CA THR A 304 -14.18 -6.52 -11.20
C THR A 304 -14.40 -6.33 -9.70
N VAL A 305 -13.49 -5.61 -9.05
CA VAL A 305 -13.61 -5.19 -7.64
C VAL A 305 -13.66 -3.68 -7.59
N GLY A 306 -14.80 -3.15 -7.17
CA GLY A 306 -15.10 -1.72 -7.09
C GLY A 306 -16.13 -1.27 -8.14
N PRO A 307 -16.47 0.04 -8.19
CA PRO A 307 -15.96 1.09 -7.30
C PRO A 307 -16.42 0.90 -5.85
N ALA A 308 -15.74 1.56 -4.91
CA ALA A 308 -16.21 1.61 -3.53
C ALA A 308 -17.46 2.51 -3.42
N ASP A 309 -18.46 2.04 -2.68
CA ASP A 309 -19.75 2.68 -2.38
C ASP A 309 -19.68 3.73 -1.26
N THR A 310 -18.49 3.97 -0.73
CA THR A 310 -18.25 4.76 0.48
C THR A 310 -18.43 6.25 0.19
N PRO A 311 -19.33 6.96 0.91
CA PRO A 311 -19.46 8.41 0.78
C PRO A 311 -18.14 9.11 1.11
N ARG A 312 -17.72 10.02 0.22
CA ARG A 312 -16.46 10.77 0.31
C ARG A 312 -16.71 12.21 -0.13
N ASP A 313 -16.37 13.17 0.73
CA ASP A 313 -16.40 14.60 0.42
C ASP A 313 -14.96 15.18 0.35
N GLN A 314 -14.82 16.50 0.16
CA GLN A 314 -13.51 17.17 0.09
C GLN A 314 -12.79 17.29 1.45
N LEU A 315 -13.52 17.17 2.57
CA LEU A 315 -13.00 17.23 3.94
C LEU A 315 -12.53 15.85 4.43
N SER A 316 -13.12 14.80 3.85
CA SER A 316 -12.96 13.38 4.20
C SER A 316 -12.53 12.52 3.00
N PRO A 317 -11.48 12.90 2.23
CA PRO A 317 -11.11 12.23 0.99
C PRO A 317 -10.67 10.77 1.21
N ASN A 318 -10.74 9.94 0.16
CA ASN A 318 -10.36 8.53 0.26
C ASN A 318 -8.87 8.41 0.66
N PRO A 319 -8.55 7.69 1.76
CA PRO A 319 -7.21 7.67 2.34
C PRO A 319 -6.12 7.06 1.45
N TYR A 320 -6.48 6.31 0.40
CA TYR A 320 -5.55 5.77 -0.59
C TYR A 320 -5.34 6.69 -1.80
N THR A 321 -6.15 7.74 -1.97
CA THR A 321 -5.89 8.74 -3.01
C THR A 321 -4.72 9.63 -2.62
N ARG A 322 -3.82 9.87 -3.57
CA ARG A 322 -2.77 10.90 -3.47
C ARG A 322 -3.39 12.23 -3.85
N THR A 323 -4.27 12.73 -2.97
CA THR A 323 -4.70 14.12 -2.99
C THR A 323 -3.49 15.04 -3.13
N ALA A 324 -3.63 16.12 -3.90
CA ALA A 324 -2.72 17.24 -3.74
C ALA A 324 -2.82 17.73 -2.29
N THR A 325 -1.69 18.17 -1.70
CA THR A 325 -1.69 18.76 -0.36
C THR A 325 -2.81 19.80 -0.27
N PRO A 326 -3.77 19.66 0.65
CA PRO A 326 -4.85 20.64 0.77
C PRO A 326 -4.22 22.01 1.06
N PRO A 327 -4.72 23.10 0.44
CA PRO A 327 -4.24 24.43 0.78
C PRO A 327 -4.48 24.68 2.28
N PRO A 328 -3.61 25.44 2.96
CA PRO A 328 -3.81 25.75 4.37
C PRO A 328 -5.17 26.43 4.54
N ARG A 329 -5.99 25.95 5.49
CA ARG A 329 -7.32 26.51 5.73
C ARG A 329 -7.17 28.00 6.12
N PRO A 330 -8.02 28.90 5.60
CA PRO A 330 -8.07 30.26 6.11
C PRO A 330 -8.52 30.23 7.59
N PRO A 331 -7.95 31.08 8.47
CA PRO A 331 -8.40 31.18 9.85
C PRO A 331 -9.80 31.79 9.89
N GLY A 332 -10.77 31.12 10.52
CA GLY A 332 -12.12 31.69 10.72
C GLY A 332 -13.28 30.70 10.85
N HIS A 333 -13.14 29.43 10.45
CA HIS A 333 -14.21 28.44 10.65
C HIS A 333 -14.14 27.82 12.06
N PRO A 334 -15.21 27.90 12.87
CA PRO A 334 -15.30 27.17 14.14
C PRO A 334 -15.36 25.66 13.92
N ARG A 335 -15.10 24.90 14.99
CA ARG A 335 -15.22 23.43 15.04
C ARG A 335 -16.67 22.99 15.20
#